data_AF-A0A351CW91-F1
#
_entry.id   AF-A0A351CW91-F1
#
_cell.length_a   1.000
_cell.length_b   1.000
_cell.length_c   1.000
_cell.angle_alpha   90.00
_cell.angle_beta   90.00
_cell.angle_gamma   90.00
#
_symmetry.space_group_name_H-M   'P 1'
#
loop_
_entity.id
_entity.type
_entity.pdbx_description
1 polymer ?
#
loop_
_entity_poly.entity_id
_entity_poly.type
_entity_poly.pdbx_seq_one_letter_code
_entity_poly.pdbx_strand_id
1 'polypeptide(L)'
;MLLLEWLERSALADWVAGSLWGYPITLVSHGIGFAIVVGIIFMLSFRLLGMFAGIPYQTVLSYMRLAWAGFLLNFISGCMLFSAQATFFVTSTPFLTKIAAIVIGAVAAVLMQQKAREDARDWDSGTAVPSKVKNMAIVSIVCWSITIIAGRLTAYL
;
A
#
# COMPACT_ATOMS: atom_id res chain seq x y z
N MET A 1 26.07 6.09 -4.52
CA MET A 1 26.30 4.62 -4.55
C MET A 1 26.88 4.11 -3.23
N LEU A 2 27.94 4.72 -2.68
CA LEU A 2 28.55 4.33 -1.40
C LEU A 2 27.57 4.08 -0.22
N LEU A 3 26.52 4.90 -0.06
CA LEU A 3 25.52 4.68 1.00
C LEU A 3 24.68 3.41 0.81
N LEU A 4 24.32 3.09 -0.44
CA LEU A 4 23.51 1.90 -0.76
C LEU A 4 24.34 0.63 -0.61
N GLU A 5 25.59 0.66 -1.05
CA GLU A 5 26.55 -0.43 -0.85
C GLU A 5 26.84 -0.66 0.64
N TRP A 6 26.91 0.41 1.44
CA TRP A 6 27.02 0.30 2.89
C TRP A 6 25.79 -0.38 3.51
N LEU A 7 24.59 -0.04 3.03
CA LEU A 7 23.34 -0.66 3.50
C LEU A 7 23.29 -2.16 3.15
N GLU A 8 23.73 -2.54 1.96
CA GLU A 8 23.80 -3.93 1.49
C GLU A 8 24.81 -4.79 2.27
N ARG A 9 25.80 -4.17 2.92
CA ARG A 9 26.78 -4.85 3.78
C ARG A 9 26.40 -4.84 5.26
N SER A 10 25.18 -4.40 5.57
CA SER A 10 24.70 -4.37 6.96
C SER A 10 24.33 -5.78 7.44
N ALA A 11 24.42 -6.02 8.75
CA ALA A 11 23.99 -7.29 9.34
C ALA A 11 22.52 -7.63 9.07
N LEU A 12 21.67 -6.59 8.88
CA LEU A 12 20.29 -6.77 8.46
C LEU A 12 20.20 -7.33 7.04
N ALA A 13 20.93 -6.74 6.10
CA ALA A 13 20.99 -7.19 4.72
C ALA A 13 21.52 -8.63 4.62
N ASP A 14 22.59 -8.96 5.35
CA ASP A 14 23.14 -10.31 5.44
C ASP A 14 22.13 -11.30 6.01
N TRP A 15 21.38 -10.93 7.06
CA TRP A 15 20.35 -11.79 7.62
C TRP A 15 19.20 -12.02 6.64
N VAL A 16 18.74 -10.96 5.96
CA VAL A 16 17.66 -11.06 4.96
C VAL A 16 18.10 -11.94 3.79
N ALA A 17 19.27 -11.68 3.20
CA ALA A 17 19.72 -12.38 1.99
C ALA A 17 20.31 -13.77 2.25
N GLY A 18 21.05 -13.93 3.35
CA GLY A 18 21.89 -15.09 3.62
C GLY A 18 21.30 -16.13 4.58
N SER A 19 20.23 -15.82 5.31
CA SER A 19 19.63 -16.79 6.24
C SER A 19 18.47 -17.56 5.62
N LEU A 20 18.26 -18.80 6.09
CA LEU A 20 17.18 -19.68 5.63
C LEU A 20 15.79 -19.06 5.80
N TRP A 21 15.60 -18.23 6.83
CA TRP A 21 14.30 -17.67 7.21
C TRP A 21 14.17 -16.16 6.96
N GLY A 22 15.27 -15.44 6.80
CA GLY A 22 15.28 -13.98 6.67
C GLY A 22 14.47 -13.53 5.46
N TYR A 23 14.83 -14.00 4.26
CA TYR A 23 14.10 -13.65 3.05
C TYR A 23 12.65 -14.13 3.08
N PRO A 24 12.33 -15.41 3.37
CA PRO A 24 10.95 -15.90 3.34
C PRO A 24 10.01 -15.20 4.33
N ILE A 25 10.43 -15.03 5.59
CA ILE A 25 9.57 -14.38 6.60
C ILE A 25 9.35 -12.93 6.23
N THR A 26 10.42 -12.21 5.85
CA THR A 26 10.30 -10.80 5.45
C THR A 26 9.37 -10.65 4.25
N LEU A 27 9.50 -11.52 3.24
CA LEU A 27 8.65 -11.51 2.04
C LEU A 27 7.18 -11.83 2.37
N VAL A 28 6.92 -12.82 3.23
CA VAL A 28 5.56 -13.16 3.67
C VAL A 28 4.94 -12.03 4.46
N SER A 29 5.67 -11.45 5.43
CA SER A 29 5.21 -10.28 6.19
C SER A 29 4.90 -9.10 5.27
N HIS A 30 5.74 -8.87 4.25
CA HIS A 30 5.51 -7.85 3.24
C HIS A 30 4.19 -8.10 2.48
N GLY A 31 3.98 -9.32 2.00
CA GLY A 31 2.75 -9.71 1.30
C GLY A 31 1.49 -9.59 2.16
N ILE A 32 1.53 -10.03 3.42
CA ILE A 32 0.40 -9.94 4.35
C ILE A 32 0.04 -8.47 4.62
N GLY A 33 1.04 -7.64 4.97
CA GLY A 33 0.80 -6.22 5.20
C GLY A 33 0.21 -5.53 3.97
N PHE A 34 0.70 -5.89 2.78
CA PHE A 34 0.22 -5.36 1.51
C PHE A 34 -1.23 -5.75 1.23
N ALA A 35 -1.59 -7.02 1.45
CA ALA A 35 -2.94 -7.52 1.25
C ALA A 35 -3.95 -6.80 2.18
N ILE A 36 -3.56 -6.57 3.45
CA ILE A 36 -4.38 -5.87 4.43
C ILE A 36 -4.65 -4.42 3.99
N VAL A 37 -3.59 -3.65 3.69
CA VAL A 37 -3.75 -2.23 3.35
C VAL A 37 -4.51 -2.05 2.04
N VAL A 38 -4.12 -2.78 0.98
CA VAL A 38 -4.74 -2.65 -0.34
C VAL A 38 -6.18 -3.13 -0.31
N GLY A 39 -6.47 -4.25 0.35
CA GLY A 39 -7.83 -4.79 0.43
C GLY A 39 -8.80 -3.82 1.09
N ILE A 40 -8.42 -3.21 2.22
CA ILE A 40 -9.28 -2.26 2.94
C ILE A 40 -9.42 -0.95 2.15
N ILE A 41 -8.35 -0.46 1.52
CA ILE A 41 -8.43 0.74 0.67
C ILE A 41 -9.32 0.49 -0.56
N PHE A 42 -9.25 -0.68 -1.18
CA PHE A 42 -10.13 -1.07 -2.28
C PHE A 42 -11.58 -1.13 -1.83
N MET A 43 -11.86 -1.72 -0.66
CA MET A 43 -13.20 -1.74 -0.09
C MET A 43 -13.77 -0.32 0.07
N LEU A 44 -12.99 0.61 0.64
CA LEU A 44 -13.40 2.01 0.77
C LEU A 44 -13.59 2.67 -0.61
N SER A 45 -12.66 2.46 -1.53
CA SER A 45 -12.69 3.08 -2.86
C SER A 45 -13.92 2.62 -3.66
N PHE A 46 -14.19 1.32 -3.72
CA PHE A 46 -15.39 0.79 -4.39
C PHE A 46 -16.67 1.28 -3.71
N ARG A 47 -16.69 1.35 -2.38
CA ARG A 47 -17.85 1.86 -1.66
C ARG A 47 -18.12 3.34 -1.94
N LEU A 48 -17.07 4.17 -2.07
CA LEU A 48 -17.17 5.57 -2.51
C LEU A 48 -17.67 5.71 -3.96
N LEU A 49 -17.40 4.72 -4.81
CA LEU A 49 -17.91 4.64 -6.18
C LEU A 49 -19.37 4.15 -6.27
N GLY A 50 -20.00 3.82 -5.15
CA GLY A 50 -21.40 3.39 -5.09
C GLY A 50 -21.61 1.88 -5.17
N MET A 51 -20.53 1.09 -5.19
CA MET A 51 -20.64 -0.37 -5.05
C MET A 51 -20.90 -0.73 -3.58
N PHE A 52 -21.40 -1.95 -3.33
CA PHE A 52 -21.60 -2.47 -1.97
C PHE A 52 -22.48 -1.58 -1.06
N ALA A 53 -23.56 -1.02 -1.59
CA ALA A 53 -24.43 -0.07 -0.88
C ALA A 53 -24.96 -0.58 0.48
N GLY A 54 -25.05 -1.89 0.69
CA GLY A 54 -25.45 -2.49 1.98
C GLY A 54 -24.40 -2.41 3.09
N ILE A 55 -23.19 -1.92 2.82
CA ILE A 55 -22.12 -1.76 3.81
C ILE A 55 -22.03 -0.27 4.21
N PRO A 56 -22.28 0.10 5.47
CA PRO A 56 -22.13 1.50 5.91
C PRO A 56 -20.69 1.98 5.77
N TYR A 57 -20.49 3.26 5.41
CA TYR A 57 -19.16 3.87 5.34
C TYR A 57 -18.44 3.80 6.69
N GLN A 58 -19.17 3.97 7.80
CA GLN A 58 -18.62 3.85 9.15
C GLN A 58 -18.02 2.46 9.42
N THR A 59 -18.64 1.40 8.90
CA THR A 59 -18.13 0.02 9.04
C THR A 59 -16.78 -0.10 8.34
N VAL A 60 -16.65 0.42 7.12
CA VAL A 60 -15.37 0.42 6.40
C VAL A 60 -14.31 1.24 7.15
N LEU A 61 -14.69 2.41 7.66
CA LEU A 61 -13.80 3.29 8.41
C LEU A 61 -13.27 2.67 9.70
N SER A 62 -14.03 1.75 10.32
CA SER A 62 -13.59 1.03 11.51
C SER A 62 -12.35 0.17 11.26
N TYR A 63 -12.18 -0.33 10.02
CA TYR A 63 -11.03 -1.12 9.59
C TYR A 63 -9.82 -0.29 9.16
N MET A 64 -9.92 1.04 9.03
CA MET A 64 -8.79 1.87 8.57
C MET A 64 -7.58 1.79 9.51
N ARG A 65 -7.78 1.57 10.82
CA ARG A 65 -6.64 1.33 11.73
C ARG A 65 -5.86 0.07 11.35
N LEU A 66 -6.58 -0.99 10.96
CA LEU A 66 -5.98 -2.23 10.48
C LEU A 66 -5.27 -2.02 9.14
N ALA A 67 -5.84 -1.21 8.24
CA ALA A 67 -5.18 -0.83 6.98
C ALA A 67 -3.82 -0.18 7.22
N TRP A 68 -3.74 0.79 8.15
CA TRP A 68 -2.48 1.45 8.49
C TRP A 68 -1.50 0.56 9.23
N ALA A 69 -1.97 -0.36 10.08
CA ALA A 69 -1.13 -1.39 10.68
C ALA A 69 -0.52 -2.33 9.60
N GLY A 70 -1.33 -2.73 8.62
CA GLY A 70 -0.88 -3.49 7.45
C GLY A 70 0.14 -2.71 6.61
N PHE A 71 -0.09 -1.42 6.39
CA PHE A 71 0.86 -0.54 5.70
C PHE A 71 2.19 -0.46 6.44
N LEU A 72 2.16 -0.29 7.77
CA LEU A 72 3.37 -0.25 8.59
C LEU A 72 4.16 -1.57 8.52
N LEU A 73 3.47 -2.71 8.62
CA LEU A 73 4.09 -4.03 8.45
C LEU A 73 4.71 -4.19 7.06
N ASN A 74 4.00 -3.75 6.02
CA ASN A 74 4.49 -3.79 4.64
C ASN A 74 5.71 -2.89 4.46
N PHE A 75 5.69 -1.68 5.01
CA PHE A 75 6.77 -0.72 4.91
C PHE A 75 8.04 -1.22 5.58
N ILE A 76 7.95 -1.68 6.84
CA ILE A 76 9.11 -2.18 7.59
C ILE A 76 9.75 -3.37 6.87
N SER A 77 8.95 -4.37 6.50
CA SER A 77 9.45 -5.52 5.76
C SER A 77 9.96 -5.16 4.35
N GLY A 78 9.37 -4.14 3.71
CA GLY A 78 9.84 -3.60 2.44
C GLY A 78 11.23 -2.95 2.56
N CYS A 79 11.48 -2.19 3.63
CA CYS A 79 12.80 -1.63 3.92
C CYS A 79 13.84 -2.73 4.18
N MET A 80 13.45 -3.80 4.88
CA MET A 80 14.32 -4.96 5.10
C MET A 80 14.67 -5.65 3.77
N LEU A 81 13.68 -5.92 2.90
CA LEU A 81 13.93 -6.47 1.56
C LEU A 81 14.81 -5.54 0.72
N PHE A 82 14.53 -4.24 0.77
CA PHE A 82 15.31 -3.24 0.04
C PHE A 82 16.77 -3.21 0.49
N SER A 83 17.03 -3.39 1.79
CA SER A 83 18.40 -3.38 2.31
C SER A 83 19.29 -4.48 1.71
N ALA A 84 18.71 -5.60 1.27
CA ALA A 84 19.46 -6.72 0.70
C ALA A 84 19.96 -6.46 -0.74
N GLN A 85 19.30 -5.61 -1.52
CA GLN A 85 19.62 -5.33 -2.94
C GLN A 85 19.31 -3.88 -3.31
N ALA A 86 19.72 -2.93 -2.47
CA ALA A 86 19.38 -1.52 -2.56
C ALA A 86 19.87 -0.88 -3.88
N THR A 87 21.07 -1.21 -4.33
CA THR A 87 21.69 -0.70 -5.58
C THR A 87 20.90 -1.13 -6.82
N PHE A 88 20.42 -2.38 -6.84
CA PHE A 88 19.55 -2.89 -7.90
C PHE A 88 18.20 -2.14 -7.91
N PHE A 89 17.54 -2.07 -6.76
CA PHE A 89 16.19 -1.50 -6.68
C PHE A 89 16.11 -0.02 -7.07
N VAL A 90 17.10 0.81 -6.70
CA VAL A 90 17.06 2.24 -7.07
C VAL A 90 17.20 2.49 -8.58
N THR A 91 17.70 1.53 -9.34
CA THR A 91 17.78 1.61 -10.81
C THR A 91 16.67 0.84 -11.53
N SER A 92 15.87 0.05 -10.79
CA SER A 92 14.81 -0.78 -11.35
C SER A 92 13.57 0.07 -11.67
N THR A 93 13.24 0.20 -12.96
CA THR A 93 12.04 0.92 -13.41
C THR A 93 10.75 0.40 -12.77
N PRO A 94 10.51 -0.93 -12.66
CA PRO A 94 9.38 -1.46 -11.91
C PRO A 94 9.36 -1.00 -10.45
N PHE A 95 10.49 -1.03 -9.75
CA PHE A 95 10.57 -0.59 -8.36
C PHE A 95 10.25 0.90 -8.21
N LEU A 96 10.84 1.76 -9.03
CA LEU A 96 10.59 3.20 -8.98
C LEU A 96 9.12 3.54 -9.30
N THR A 97 8.54 2.87 -10.29
CA THR A 97 7.11 2.99 -10.63
C THR A 97 6.23 2.58 -9.46
N LYS A 98 6.58 1.48 -8.79
CA LYS A 98 5.88 1.01 -7.58
C LYS A 98 5.92 2.06 -6.47
N ILE A 99 7.09 2.63 -6.18
CA ILE A 99 7.24 3.63 -5.11
C ILE A 99 6.42 4.90 -5.41
N ALA A 100 6.47 5.40 -6.65
CA ALA A 100 5.67 6.56 -7.05
C ALA A 100 4.16 6.30 -6.89
N ALA A 101 3.70 5.12 -7.33
CA ALA A 101 2.30 4.72 -7.20
C ALA A 101 1.87 4.55 -5.73
N ILE A 102 2.72 4.01 -4.86
CA ILE A 102 2.46 3.91 -3.41
C ILE A 102 2.26 5.30 -2.81
N VAL A 103 3.13 6.26 -3.11
CA VAL A 103 3.02 7.62 -2.55
C VAL A 103 1.70 8.27 -2.95
N ILE A 104 1.36 8.23 -4.25
CA ILE A 104 0.11 8.82 -4.75
C ILE A 104 -1.11 8.08 -4.14
N GLY A 105 -1.08 6.74 -4.12
CA GLY A 105 -2.16 5.91 -3.58
C GLY A 105 -2.37 6.11 -2.07
N ALA A 106 -1.30 6.26 -1.29
CA ALA A 106 -1.36 6.53 0.14
C ALA A 106 -1.93 7.92 0.43
N VAL A 107 -1.50 8.95 -0.31
CA VAL A 107 -2.07 10.31 -0.19
C VAL A 107 -3.56 10.30 -0.54
N ALA A 108 -3.94 9.67 -1.64
CA ALA A 108 -5.36 9.51 -2.01
C ALA A 108 -6.14 8.80 -0.91
N ALA A 109 -5.60 7.72 -0.31
CA ALA A 109 -6.23 6.98 0.77
C ALA A 109 -6.43 7.82 2.05
N VAL A 110 -5.43 8.61 2.46
CA VAL A 110 -5.55 9.51 3.61
C VAL A 110 -6.64 10.54 3.38
N LEU A 111 -6.65 11.19 2.21
CA LEU A 111 -7.63 12.22 1.90
C LEU A 111 -9.06 11.64 1.79
N MET A 112 -9.21 10.45 1.20
CA MET A 112 -10.49 9.73 1.18
C MET A 112 -10.97 9.37 2.58
N GLN A 113 -10.07 8.88 3.44
CA GLN A 113 -10.41 8.57 4.83
C GLN A 113 -10.85 9.81 5.60
N GLN A 114 -10.17 10.94 5.42
CA GLN A 114 -10.53 12.21 6.07
C GLN A 114 -11.94 12.65 5.64
N LYS A 115 -12.21 12.68 4.33
CA LYS A 115 -13.54 13.02 3.81
C LYS A 115 -14.63 12.04 4.24
N ALA A 116 -14.35 10.75 4.21
CA ALA A 116 -15.29 9.77 4.72
C ALA A 116 -15.53 9.93 6.22
N ARG A 117 -14.55 10.33 7.04
CA ARG A 117 -14.79 10.58 8.47
C ARG A 117 -15.68 11.79 8.73
N GLU A 118 -15.56 12.82 7.90
CA GLU A 118 -16.40 14.03 7.98
C GLU A 118 -17.84 13.71 7.56
N ASP A 119 -18.02 13.06 6.41
CA ASP A 119 -19.32 13.01 5.71
C ASP A 119 -20.00 11.63 5.72
N ALA A 120 -19.40 10.59 6.31
CA ALA A 120 -19.94 9.21 6.25
C ALA A 120 -21.38 9.09 6.73
N ARG A 121 -21.77 9.84 7.77
CA ARG A 121 -23.13 9.81 8.30
C ARG A 121 -24.15 10.28 7.26
N ASP A 122 -23.83 11.35 6.56
CA ASP A 122 -24.71 11.95 5.55
C ASP A 122 -24.78 11.07 4.31
N TRP A 123 -23.67 10.44 3.93
CA TRP A 123 -23.65 9.49 2.81
C TRP A 123 -24.37 8.19 3.15
N ASP A 124 -24.28 7.71 4.39
CA ASP A 124 -25.03 6.54 4.87
C ASP A 124 -26.54 6.84 4.94
N SER A 125 -26.95 8.10 5.15
CA SER A 125 -28.37 8.51 5.11
C SER A 125 -28.90 8.80 3.69
N GLY A 126 -28.11 8.55 2.65
CA GLY A 126 -28.52 8.65 1.24
C GLY A 126 -28.02 9.87 0.48
N THR A 127 -27.20 10.74 1.10
CA THR A 127 -26.59 11.86 0.39
C THR A 127 -25.55 11.36 -0.62
N ALA A 128 -25.55 11.91 -1.83
CA ALA A 128 -24.63 11.49 -2.87
C ALA A 128 -23.17 11.86 -2.55
N VAL A 129 -22.25 10.90 -2.70
CA VAL A 129 -20.80 11.15 -2.59
C VAL A 129 -20.36 12.13 -3.70
N PRO A 130 -19.64 13.22 -3.36
CA PRO A 130 -19.16 14.19 -4.34
C PRO A 130 -18.24 13.57 -5.41
N SER A 131 -18.34 14.03 -6.67
CA SER A 131 -17.53 13.51 -7.79
C SER A 131 -16.03 13.64 -7.56
N LYS A 132 -15.57 14.67 -6.82
CA LYS A 132 -14.15 14.81 -6.44
C LYS A 132 -13.65 13.62 -5.62
N VAL A 133 -14.45 13.15 -4.66
CA VAL A 133 -14.11 12.00 -3.81
C VAL A 133 -14.13 10.70 -4.62
N LYS A 134 -15.08 10.55 -5.55
CA LYS A 134 -15.12 9.44 -6.51
C LYS A 134 -13.86 9.39 -7.38
N ASN A 135 -13.41 10.53 -7.89
CA ASN A 135 -12.18 10.61 -8.69
C ASN A 135 -10.95 10.19 -7.88
N MET A 136 -10.87 10.57 -6.59
CA MET A 136 -9.80 10.11 -5.70
C MET A 136 -9.83 8.60 -5.48
N ALA A 137 -11.01 8.00 -5.38
CA ALA A 137 -11.18 6.55 -5.31
C ALA A 137 -10.68 5.84 -6.57
N ILE A 138 -10.95 6.39 -7.76
CA ILE A 138 -10.43 5.86 -9.03
C ILE A 138 -8.90 5.94 -9.05
N VAL A 139 -8.33 7.10 -8.72
CA VAL A 139 -6.86 7.30 -8.68
C VAL A 139 -6.23 6.32 -7.70
N SER A 140 -6.81 6.14 -6.52
CA SER A 140 -6.35 5.15 -5.52
C SER A 140 -6.35 3.73 -6.10
N ILE A 141 -7.46 3.29 -6.71
CA ILE A 141 -7.58 1.95 -7.31
C ILE A 141 -6.50 1.74 -8.37
N VAL A 142 -6.29 2.72 -9.25
CA VAL A 142 -5.27 2.66 -10.30
C VAL A 142 -3.87 2.59 -9.69
N CYS A 143 -3.54 3.44 -8.72
CA CYS A 143 -2.22 3.46 -8.09
C CYS A 143 -1.88 2.14 -7.37
N TRP A 144 -2.80 1.59 -6.59
CA TRP A 144 -2.55 0.32 -5.90
C TRP A 144 -2.53 -0.86 -6.89
N SER A 145 -3.32 -0.82 -7.97
CA SER A 145 -3.21 -1.80 -9.06
C SER A 145 -1.84 -1.76 -9.73
N ILE A 146 -1.34 -0.56 -10.06
CA ILE A 146 0.02 -0.36 -10.59
C ILE A 146 1.05 -0.89 -9.59
N THR A 147 0.86 -0.63 -8.30
CA THR A 147 1.76 -1.10 -7.23
C THR A 147 1.82 -2.63 -7.19
N ILE A 148 0.67 -3.32 -7.28
CA ILE A 148 0.61 -4.79 -7.32
C ILE A 148 1.37 -5.33 -8.54
N ILE A 149 1.09 -4.79 -9.73
CA ILE A 149 1.69 -5.23 -10.99
C ILE A 149 3.21 -4.98 -10.96
N ALA A 150 3.63 -3.75 -10.66
CA ALA A 150 5.03 -3.36 -10.59
C ALA A 150 5.79 -4.14 -9.52
N GLY A 151 5.15 -4.45 -8.39
CA GLY A 151 5.70 -5.31 -7.35
C GLY A 151 6.03 -6.72 -7.83
N ARG A 152 5.16 -7.34 -8.63
CA ARG A 152 5.46 -8.64 -9.26
C ARG A 152 6.51 -8.54 -10.35
N LEU A 153 6.47 -7.49 -11.17
CA LEU A 153 7.47 -7.27 -12.23
C LEU A 153 8.88 -7.10 -11.65
N THR A 154 9.02 -6.48 -10.47
CA THR A 154 10.32 -6.33 -9.78
C THR A 154 11.00 -7.67 -9.47
N ALA A 155 10.24 -8.77 -9.38
CA ALA A 155 10.80 -10.11 -9.14
C ALA A 155 11.20 -10.82 -10.44
N TYR A 156 10.84 -10.29 -11.61
CA TYR A 156 11.02 -10.94 -12.91
C TYR A 156 11.91 -10.14 -13.88
N LEU A 157 12.01 -8.82 -13.67
CA LEU A 157 12.80 -7.86 -14.46
C LEU A 157 13.87 -7.23 -13.58
#